data_AF-A0A3Q2WFA7-F1
#
_entry.id   AF-A0A3Q2WFA7-F1
#
_cell.length_a   1.000
_cell.length_b   1.000
_cell.length_c   1.000
_cell.angle_alpha   90.00
_cell.angle_beta   90.00
_cell.angle_gamma   90.00
#
_symmetry.space_group_name_H-M   'P 1'
#
loop_
_entity.id
_entity.type
_entity.pdbx_description
1 polymer ?
#
loop_
_entity_poly.entity_id
_entity_poly.type
_entity_poly.pdbx_seq_one_letter_code
_entity_poly.pdbx_strand_id
1 'polypeptide(L)'
;MSWLCFDCRMKGTQILISVCVIRYQQELPSLISSRPDKHVSLSELKKLMEWKLTRGKFRPRLQQLVASNSEDEVEKCSRKAFTLLPDVQAAIAELSCLKGVGPATASAVLAAGAPEQAAFMSDEAMESVPGLKPIHYTAKHYTVYLEKMTERTEKLNRVDPLQDWTPHRLELCLWAMSIATQLQLQLLKDIDVRGNAAGKKCSDSEADQRPTKKLKSA
;
A
#
# COMPACT_ATOMS: atom_id res chain seq x y z
N MET A 1 -6.07 26.25 8.94
CA MET A 1 -5.70 25.03 8.18
C MET A 1 -6.30 23.82 8.89
N SER A 2 -7.41 23.33 8.34
CA SER A 2 -8.24 22.28 8.94
C SER A 2 -7.70 20.93 8.50
N TRP A 3 -7.05 20.20 9.43
CA TRP A 3 -6.76 18.79 9.25
C TRP A 3 -8.05 18.04 9.53
N LEU A 4 -8.58 17.36 8.51
CA LEU A 4 -9.74 16.47 8.61
C LEU A 4 -9.43 15.33 9.58
N CYS A 5 -9.67 15.59 10.86
CA CYS A 5 -9.74 14.56 11.89
C CYS A 5 -11.00 13.75 11.59
N PHE A 6 -10.82 12.54 11.06
CA PHE A 6 -11.88 11.54 10.89
C PHE A 6 -12.47 11.24 12.27
N ASP A 7 -13.56 11.94 12.59
CA ASP A 7 -14.35 11.74 13.80
C ASP A 7 -15.28 10.55 13.59
N CYS A 8 -14.95 9.44 14.26
CA CYS A 8 -15.88 8.33 14.44
C CYS A 8 -15.62 7.65 15.80
N ARG A 9 -15.98 8.38 16.86
CA ARG A 9 -16.51 7.92 18.16
C ARG A 9 -15.99 6.57 18.71
N MET A 10 -14.96 6.62 19.57
CA MET A 10 -14.83 5.92 20.88
C MET A 10 -13.64 6.55 21.67
N LYS A 11 -13.96 7.35 22.70
CA LYS A 11 -13.09 8.42 23.26
C LYS A 11 -11.75 8.00 23.92
N GLY A 12 -11.49 6.71 24.12
CA GLY A 12 -10.21 6.21 24.67
C GLY A 12 -9.24 5.67 23.61
N THR A 13 -9.76 5.03 22.58
CA THR A 13 -8.97 4.34 21.54
C THR A 13 -8.53 5.32 20.43
N GLN A 14 -9.27 6.42 20.23
CA GLN A 14 -9.02 7.41 19.18
C GLN A 14 -7.64 8.09 19.29
N ILE A 15 -7.23 8.45 20.52
CA ILE A 15 -5.95 9.13 20.77
C ILE A 15 -4.78 8.17 20.47
N LEU A 16 -4.91 6.90 20.87
CA LEU A 16 -3.88 5.89 20.65
C LEU A 16 -3.71 5.53 19.17
N ILE A 17 -4.81 5.45 18.40
CA ILE A 17 -4.75 5.20 16.95
C ILE A 17 -4.11 6.38 16.21
N SER A 18 -4.51 7.62 16.55
CA SER A 18 -3.95 8.83 15.93
C SER A 18 -2.43 8.95 16.18
N VAL A 19 -2.00 8.75 17.43
CA VAL A 19 -0.57 8.79 17.79
C VAL A 19 0.20 7.66 17.09
N CYS A 20 -0.31 6.42 17.08
CA CYS A 20 0.40 5.31 16.45
C CYS A 20 0.55 5.47 14.92
N VAL A 21 -0.48 6.01 14.24
CA VAL A 21 -0.40 6.28 12.80
C VAL A 21 0.61 7.39 12.50
N ILE A 22 0.59 8.49 13.26
CA ILE A 22 1.58 9.59 13.10
C ILE A 22 3.00 9.06 13.31
N ARG A 23 3.23 8.25 14.36
CA ARG A 23 4.55 7.67 14.64
C ARG A 23 5.09 6.81 13.50
N TYR A 24 4.27 5.93 12.95
CA TYR A 24 4.73 5.07 11.85
C TYR A 24 4.85 5.82 10.52
N GLN A 25 3.97 6.78 10.23
CA GLN A 25 3.97 7.48 8.94
C GLN A 25 4.92 8.68 8.87
N GLN A 26 5.33 9.25 10.01
CA GLN A 26 6.15 10.47 10.05
C GLN A 26 7.45 10.27 10.83
N GLU A 27 7.37 9.86 12.10
CA GLU A 27 8.55 9.77 12.97
C GLU A 27 9.52 8.68 12.52
N LEU A 28 9.02 7.46 12.30
CA LEU A 28 9.88 6.33 11.93
C LEU A 28 10.59 6.53 10.58
N PRO A 29 9.93 6.96 9.49
CA PRO A 29 10.61 7.28 8.23
C PRO A 29 11.68 8.36 8.40
N SER A 30 11.40 9.39 9.20
CA SER A 30 12.34 10.47 9.48
C SER A 30 13.57 9.97 10.24
N LEU A 31 13.38 9.10 11.23
CA LEU A 31 14.46 8.47 12.01
C LEU A 31 15.30 7.52 11.17
N ILE A 32 14.69 6.70 10.32
CA ILE A 32 15.43 5.81 9.42
C ILE A 32 16.26 6.63 8.43
N SER A 33 15.68 7.70 7.89
CA SER A 33 16.32 8.52 6.85
C SER A 33 17.41 9.45 7.39
N SER A 34 17.38 9.82 8.68
CA SER A 34 18.42 10.65 9.29
C SER A 34 19.70 9.89 9.63
N ARG A 35 19.67 8.56 9.60
CA ARG A 35 20.82 7.70 9.87
C ARG A 35 21.70 7.56 8.61
N PRO A 36 23.05 7.53 8.75
CA PRO A 36 23.95 7.31 7.63
C PRO A 36 23.67 6.00 6.89
N ASP A 37 23.50 4.91 7.66
CA ASP A 37 22.97 3.66 7.13
C ASP A 37 21.56 3.46 7.65
N LYS A 38 20.61 3.25 6.74
CA LYS A 38 19.22 2.96 7.09
C LYS A 38 19.16 1.65 7.88
N HIS A 39 18.56 1.69 9.06
CA HIS A 39 18.27 0.53 9.91
C HIS A 39 17.16 0.89 10.90
N VAL A 40 16.63 -0.11 11.60
CA VAL A 40 15.72 0.08 12.73
C VAL A 40 16.32 -0.51 14.01
N SER A 41 16.03 0.11 15.14
CA SER A 41 16.32 -0.44 16.47
C SER A 41 15.26 -1.46 16.90
N LEU A 42 15.56 -2.30 17.88
CA LEU A 42 14.59 -3.19 18.51
C LEU A 42 13.42 -2.41 19.11
N SER A 43 13.71 -1.24 19.70
CA SER A 43 12.67 -0.37 20.28
C SER A 43 11.67 0.12 19.22
N GLU A 44 12.15 0.46 18.02
CA GLU A 44 11.34 0.88 16.88
C GLU A 44 10.57 -0.30 16.30
N LEU A 45 11.21 -1.46 16.16
CA LEU A 45 10.57 -2.67 15.66
C LEU A 45 9.41 -3.12 16.56
N LYS A 46 9.57 -3.01 17.89
CA LYS A 46 8.50 -3.30 18.86
C LYS A 46 7.32 -2.34 18.71
N LYS A 47 7.58 -1.04 18.56
CA LYS A 47 6.54 -0.02 18.33
C LYS A 47 5.84 -0.22 16.98
N LEU A 48 6.60 -0.57 15.93
CA LEU A 48 6.06 -0.90 14.62
C LEU A 48 5.14 -2.12 14.72
N MET A 49 5.52 -3.16 15.47
CA MET A 49 4.66 -4.32 15.68
C MET A 49 3.39 -3.96 16.46
N GLU A 50 3.47 -3.12 17.50
CA GLU A 50 2.30 -2.62 18.23
C GLU A 50 1.32 -1.91 17.29
N TRP A 51 1.83 -0.99 16.46
CA TRP A 51 1.02 -0.32 15.43
C TRP A 51 0.47 -1.33 14.42
N LYS A 52 1.29 -2.24 13.90
CA LYS A 52 0.86 -3.23 12.92
C LYS A 52 -0.24 -4.13 13.48
N LEU A 53 -0.24 -4.44 14.78
CA LEU A 53 -1.30 -5.22 15.41
C LEU A 53 -2.62 -4.47 15.57
N THR A 54 -2.63 -3.14 15.45
CA THR A 54 -3.89 -2.37 15.31
C THR A 54 -4.44 -2.41 13.89
N ARG A 55 -3.65 -2.90 12.92
CA ARG A 55 -3.97 -3.05 11.50
C ARG A 55 -4.17 -4.54 11.16
N GLY A 56 -5.39 -4.93 10.77
CA GLY A 56 -5.70 -6.30 10.37
C GLY A 56 -5.78 -7.30 11.53
N LYS A 57 -5.38 -8.55 11.29
CA LYS A 57 -5.60 -9.65 12.25
C LYS A 57 -4.68 -9.57 13.48
N PHE A 58 -5.27 -9.32 14.64
CA PHE A 58 -4.57 -9.29 15.93
C PHE A 58 -3.95 -10.65 16.29
N ARG A 59 -2.61 -10.67 16.48
CA ARG A 59 -1.81 -11.84 16.85
C ARG A 59 -0.81 -11.48 17.96
N PRO A 60 -1.22 -11.49 19.25
CA PRO A 60 -0.43 -10.93 20.35
C PRO A 60 0.92 -11.64 20.55
N ARG A 61 1.03 -12.91 20.17
CA ARG A 61 2.28 -13.69 20.24
C ARG A 61 3.41 -13.07 19.41
N LEU A 62 3.09 -12.33 18.34
CA LEU A 62 4.12 -11.66 17.52
C LEU A 62 4.89 -10.60 18.30
N GLN A 63 4.23 -9.89 19.21
CA GLN A 63 4.88 -8.86 20.04
C GLN A 63 5.96 -9.49 20.94
N GLN A 64 5.66 -10.63 21.56
CA GLN A 64 6.60 -11.35 22.40
C GLN A 64 7.78 -11.91 21.59
N LEU A 65 7.53 -12.42 20.39
CA LEU A 65 8.58 -12.91 19.50
C LEU A 65 9.52 -11.79 19.07
N VAL A 66 8.97 -10.64 18.65
CA VAL A 66 9.79 -9.46 18.28
C VAL A 66 10.64 -9.02 19.46
N ALA A 67 10.06 -8.96 20.67
CA ALA A 67 10.77 -8.56 21.88
C ALA A 67 11.88 -9.53 22.33
N SER A 68 11.93 -10.74 21.76
CA SER A 68 12.95 -11.76 22.06
C SER A 68 14.16 -11.76 21.12
N ASN A 69 14.21 -10.85 20.14
CA ASN A 69 15.42 -10.58 19.37
C ASN A 69 16.35 -9.67 20.17
N SER A 70 17.66 -9.75 19.91
CA SER A 70 18.63 -8.80 20.45
C SER A 70 18.68 -7.50 19.63
N GLU A 71 19.14 -6.40 20.26
CA GLU A 71 19.34 -5.11 19.58
C GLU A 71 20.29 -5.24 18.38
N ASP A 72 21.44 -5.90 18.58
CA ASP A 72 22.46 -6.13 17.55
C ASP A 72 21.92 -6.91 16.35
N GLU A 73 21.16 -7.98 16.59
CA GLU A 73 20.53 -8.76 15.51
C GLU A 73 19.56 -7.91 14.68
N VAL A 74 18.72 -7.10 15.33
CA VAL A 74 17.73 -6.26 14.65
C VAL A 74 18.41 -5.18 13.81
N GLU A 75 19.40 -4.48 14.36
CA GLU A 75 20.14 -3.45 13.63
C GLU A 75 20.92 -4.05 12.46
N LYS A 76 21.65 -5.14 12.68
CA LYS A 76 22.45 -5.80 11.64
C LYS A 76 21.58 -6.31 10.51
N CYS A 77 20.50 -7.01 10.84
CA CYS A 77 19.57 -7.57 9.87
C CYS A 77 18.87 -6.47 9.07
N SER A 78 18.33 -5.45 9.74
CA SER A 78 17.63 -4.36 9.06
C SER A 78 18.57 -3.52 8.19
N ARG A 79 19.80 -3.24 8.66
CA ARG A 79 20.82 -2.55 7.86
C ARG A 79 21.13 -3.31 6.58
N LYS A 80 21.40 -4.61 6.69
CA LYS A 80 21.64 -5.47 5.54
C LYS A 80 20.43 -5.49 4.59
N ALA A 81 19.21 -5.57 5.11
CA ALA A 81 18.01 -5.54 4.30
C ALA A 81 17.88 -4.25 3.46
N PHE A 82 18.18 -3.08 4.04
CA PHE A 82 18.16 -1.82 3.29
C PHE A 82 19.25 -1.75 2.22
N THR A 83 20.41 -2.39 2.42
CA THR A 83 21.46 -2.47 1.37
C THR A 83 21.12 -3.39 0.20
N LEU A 84 20.15 -4.29 0.37
CA LEU A 84 19.71 -5.21 -0.70
C LEU A 84 18.77 -4.54 -1.71
N LEU A 85 18.23 -3.36 -1.39
CA LEU A 85 17.38 -2.60 -2.30
C LEU A 85 18.17 -2.18 -3.56
N PRO A 86 17.57 -2.28 -4.78
CA PRO A 86 16.15 -2.45 -5.06
C PRO A 86 15.62 -3.90 -5.08
N ASP A 87 16.41 -4.91 -4.70
CA ASP A 87 15.93 -6.29 -4.55
C ASP A 87 15.09 -6.43 -3.25
N VAL A 88 13.81 -6.08 -3.38
CA VAL A 88 12.86 -6.15 -2.26
C VAL A 88 12.64 -7.60 -1.80
N GLN A 89 12.74 -8.59 -2.69
CA GLN A 89 12.57 -9.99 -2.29
C GLN A 89 13.69 -10.43 -1.35
N ALA A 90 14.94 -10.11 -1.68
CA ALA A 90 16.09 -10.37 -0.83
C ALA A 90 15.99 -9.59 0.50
N ALA A 91 15.55 -8.33 0.47
CA ALA A 91 15.35 -7.52 1.67
C ALA A 91 14.27 -8.10 2.60
N ILE A 92 13.14 -8.57 2.05
CA ILE A 92 12.08 -9.25 2.81
C ILE A 92 12.59 -10.56 3.41
N ALA A 93 13.37 -11.34 2.65
CA ALA A 93 13.95 -12.59 3.13
C ALA A 93 14.91 -12.35 4.30
N GLU A 94 15.79 -11.35 4.20
CA GLU A 94 16.70 -10.94 5.27
C GLU A 94 15.93 -10.57 6.54
N LEU A 95 14.96 -9.64 6.45
CA LEU A 95 14.16 -9.23 7.60
C LEU A 95 13.34 -10.37 8.21
N SER A 96 12.92 -11.33 7.40
CA SER A 96 12.14 -12.50 7.86
C SER A 96 12.98 -13.51 8.65
N CYS A 97 14.30 -13.31 8.77
CA CYS A 97 15.13 -14.07 9.70
C CYS A 97 14.88 -13.68 11.18
N LEU A 98 14.34 -12.48 11.43
CA LEU A 98 14.02 -12.02 12.78
C LEU A 98 12.77 -12.73 13.35
N LYS A 99 12.80 -13.05 14.64
CA LYS A 99 11.67 -13.72 15.30
C LYS A 99 10.45 -12.81 15.30
N GLY A 100 9.30 -13.33 14.84
CA GLY A 100 8.05 -12.58 14.77
C GLY A 100 7.94 -11.63 13.57
N VAL A 101 8.96 -11.59 12.71
CA VAL A 101 8.95 -10.83 11.46
C VAL A 101 8.75 -11.81 10.30
N GLY A 102 7.64 -11.66 9.59
CA GLY A 102 7.40 -12.35 8.32
C GLY A 102 7.19 -11.34 7.19
N PRO A 103 6.83 -11.77 5.97
CA PRO A 103 6.70 -10.89 4.80
C PRO A 103 5.86 -9.64 5.04
N ALA A 104 4.73 -9.78 5.74
CA ALA A 104 3.88 -8.64 6.07
C ALA A 104 4.57 -7.64 7.00
N THR A 105 5.27 -8.09 8.05
CA THR A 105 5.98 -7.18 8.97
C THR A 105 7.22 -6.60 8.31
N ALA A 106 7.96 -7.41 7.56
CA ALA A 106 9.13 -6.97 6.82
C ALA A 106 8.77 -5.87 5.80
N SER A 107 7.63 -6.02 5.10
CA SER A 107 7.14 -5.00 4.16
C SER A 107 6.82 -3.67 4.85
N ALA A 108 6.37 -3.68 6.11
CA ALA A 108 6.15 -2.45 6.87
C ALA A 108 7.48 -1.74 7.20
N VAL A 109 8.50 -2.50 7.62
CA VAL A 109 9.84 -1.96 7.88
C VAL A 109 10.41 -1.31 6.61
N LEU A 110 10.31 -2.00 5.47
CA LEU A 110 10.81 -1.49 4.19
C LEU A 110 10.01 -0.28 3.71
N ALA A 111 8.67 -0.30 3.81
CA ALA A 111 7.84 0.81 3.39
C ALA A 111 8.11 2.09 4.22
N ALA A 112 8.44 1.95 5.50
CA ALA A 112 8.84 3.09 6.34
C ALA A 112 10.20 3.69 5.93
N GLY A 113 11.19 2.86 5.56
CA GLY A 113 12.54 3.34 5.22
C GLY A 113 12.82 3.59 3.73
N ALA A 114 11.99 3.03 2.87
CA ALA A 114 12.10 3.09 1.41
C ALA A 114 10.71 3.08 0.74
N PRO A 115 9.88 4.11 1.00
CA PRO A 115 8.49 4.17 0.51
C PRO A 115 8.38 4.15 -1.02
N GLU A 116 9.43 4.58 -1.72
CA GLU A 116 9.53 4.52 -3.19
C GLU A 116 9.69 3.11 -3.75
N GLN A 117 10.18 2.17 -2.94
CA GLN A 117 10.57 0.83 -3.38
C GLN A 117 9.66 -0.25 -2.81
N ALA A 118 9.02 -0.01 -1.66
CA ALA A 118 8.21 -0.99 -0.97
C ALA A 118 6.86 -0.41 -0.56
N ALA A 119 5.81 -1.23 -0.70
CA ALA A 119 4.49 -0.99 -0.16
C ALA A 119 4.25 -1.92 1.04
N PHE A 120 3.53 -1.43 2.06
CA PHE A 120 3.10 -2.29 3.16
C PHE A 120 2.08 -3.34 2.66
N MET A 121 2.23 -4.58 3.11
CA MET A 121 1.32 -5.69 2.80
C MET A 121 0.10 -5.68 3.74
N SER A 122 -0.73 -4.65 3.67
CA SER A 122 -2.00 -4.60 4.42
C SER A 122 -3.09 -5.44 3.76
N ASP A 123 -3.98 -6.01 4.58
CA ASP A 123 -5.08 -6.84 4.07
C ASP A 123 -5.97 -6.01 3.14
N GLU A 124 -6.31 -4.79 3.56
CA GLU A 124 -7.19 -3.87 2.82
C GLU A 124 -6.61 -3.49 1.44
N ALA A 125 -5.31 -3.21 1.36
CA ALA A 125 -4.68 -2.89 0.08
C ALA A 125 -4.60 -4.14 -0.81
N MET A 126 -4.22 -5.30 -0.28
CA MET A 126 -4.20 -6.54 -1.05
C MET A 126 -5.59 -6.94 -1.57
N GLU A 127 -6.64 -6.77 -0.78
CA GLU A 127 -8.02 -7.04 -1.19
C GLU A 127 -8.52 -6.12 -2.31
N SER A 128 -7.97 -4.90 -2.37
CA SER A 128 -8.30 -3.89 -3.37
C SER A 128 -7.61 -4.14 -4.72
N VAL A 129 -6.57 -5.00 -4.74
CA VAL A 129 -5.82 -5.32 -5.96
C VAL A 129 -6.43 -6.54 -6.66
N PRO A 130 -6.90 -6.42 -7.92
CA PRO A 130 -7.50 -7.53 -8.64
C PRO A 130 -6.56 -8.74 -8.77
N GLY A 131 -7.08 -9.95 -8.55
CA GLY A 131 -6.33 -11.20 -8.72
C GLY A 131 -5.38 -11.57 -7.58
N LEU A 132 -5.47 -10.92 -6.41
CA LEU A 132 -4.73 -11.29 -5.20
C LEU A 132 -5.59 -11.97 -4.13
N LYS A 133 -6.81 -12.40 -4.47
CA LYS A 133 -7.64 -13.21 -3.60
C LYS A 133 -7.51 -14.70 -3.96
N PRO A 134 -7.37 -15.62 -2.99
CA PRO A 134 -7.26 -15.38 -1.54
C PRO A 134 -5.90 -14.82 -1.12
N ILE A 135 -5.88 -14.05 -0.02
CA ILE A 135 -4.66 -13.45 0.53
C ILE A 135 -3.78 -14.52 1.18
N HIS A 136 -2.51 -14.53 0.80
CA HIS A 136 -1.50 -15.38 1.41
C HIS A 136 -0.33 -14.53 1.92
N TYR A 137 -0.02 -14.63 3.22
CA TYR A 137 1.10 -13.90 3.85
C TYR A 137 2.47 -14.53 3.54
N THR A 138 2.80 -14.69 2.26
CA THR A 138 4.04 -15.30 1.78
C THR A 138 4.86 -14.33 0.95
N ALA A 139 6.17 -14.54 0.86
CA ALA A 139 7.06 -13.69 0.05
C ALA A 139 6.67 -13.70 -1.45
N LYS A 140 6.21 -14.85 -1.96
CA LYS A 140 5.73 -14.98 -3.34
C LYS A 140 4.51 -14.09 -3.59
N HIS A 141 3.53 -14.12 -2.69
CA HIS A 141 2.34 -13.29 -2.80
C HIS A 141 2.68 -11.80 -2.67
N TYR A 142 3.61 -11.45 -1.77
CA TYR A 142 4.10 -10.08 -1.65
C TYR A 142 4.78 -9.56 -2.92
N THR A 143 5.52 -10.43 -3.62
CA THR A 143 6.16 -10.08 -4.90
C THR A 143 5.12 -9.66 -5.94
N VAL A 144 4.11 -10.50 -6.15
CA VAL A 144 3.01 -10.21 -7.10
C VAL A 144 2.22 -8.97 -6.68
N TYR A 145 2.03 -8.77 -5.37
CA TYR A 145 1.43 -7.55 -4.84
C TYR A 145 2.25 -6.31 -5.20
N LEU A 146 3.54 -6.30 -4.88
CA LEU A 146 4.41 -5.16 -5.11
C LEU A 146 4.54 -4.82 -6.61
N GLU A 147 4.65 -5.83 -7.48
CA GLU A 147 4.64 -5.63 -8.94
C GLU A 147 3.41 -4.85 -9.40
N LYS A 148 2.21 -5.25 -8.92
CA LYS A 148 0.97 -4.55 -9.24
C LYS A 148 0.92 -3.15 -8.66
N MET A 149 1.44 -2.94 -7.45
CA MET A 149 1.51 -1.61 -6.84
C MET A 149 2.41 -0.70 -7.64
N THR A 150 3.61 -1.17 -8.03
CA THR A 150 4.56 -0.42 -8.85
C THR A 150 3.96 -0.05 -10.21
N GLU A 151 3.37 -1.01 -10.93
CA GLU A 151 2.72 -0.76 -12.23
C GLU A 151 1.62 0.32 -12.11
N ARG A 152 0.83 0.28 -11.03
CA ARG A 152 -0.24 1.27 -10.79
C ARG A 152 0.31 2.64 -10.42
N THR A 153 1.32 2.69 -9.57
CA THR A 153 2.02 3.92 -9.21
C THR A 153 2.63 4.60 -10.44
N GLU A 154 3.29 3.84 -11.34
CA GLU A 154 3.81 4.38 -12.60
C GLU A 154 2.69 4.96 -13.49
N LYS A 155 1.54 4.29 -13.58
CA LYS A 155 0.40 4.80 -14.35
C LYS A 155 -0.17 6.08 -13.75
N LEU A 156 -0.27 6.17 -12.42
CA LEU A 156 -0.72 7.37 -11.72
C LEU A 156 0.23 8.54 -11.95
N ASN A 157 1.55 8.30 -11.86
CA ASN A 157 2.55 9.32 -12.12
C ASN A 157 2.58 9.82 -13.58
N ARG A 158 2.00 9.10 -14.54
CA ARG A 158 1.86 9.60 -15.93
C ARG A 158 0.72 10.60 -16.09
N VAL A 159 -0.27 10.58 -15.19
CA VAL A 159 -1.51 11.38 -15.31
C VAL A 159 -1.64 12.45 -14.23
N ASP A 160 -1.04 12.25 -13.06
CA ASP A 160 -1.02 13.21 -11.96
C ASP A 160 0.11 14.23 -12.19
N PRO A 161 -0.18 15.53 -12.28
CA PRO A 161 0.84 16.57 -12.42
C PRO A 161 1.91 16.57 -11.34
N LEU A 162 1.60 16.10 -10.11
CA LEU A 162 2.55 16.09 -9.00
C LEU A 162 3.58 14.96 -9.09
N GLN A 163 3.23 13.86 -9.75
CA GLN A 163 4.10 12.69 -9.98
C GLN A 163 4.79 12.15 -8.70
N ASP A 164 4.14 12.31 -7.56
CA ASP A 164 4.67 11.98 -6.23
C ASP A 164 4.01 10.71 -5.65
N TRP A 165 3.47 9.86 -6.53
CA TRP A 165 2.98 8.54 -6.14
C TRP A 165 4.15 7.59 -5.91
N THR A 166 4.10 6.95 -4.76
CA THR A 166 5.02 5.90 -4.32
C THR A 166 4.20 4.63 -4.08
N PRO A 167 4.79 3.42 -4.16
CA PRO A 167 4.08 2.20 -3.79
C PRO A 167 3.46 2.29 -2.38
N HIS A 168 4.16 2.87 -1.42
CA HIS A 168 3.63 3.07 -0.06
C HIS A 168 2.46 4.07 -0.02
N ARG A 169 2.54 5.19 -0.73
CA ARG A 169 1.43 6.16 -0.79
C ARG A 169 0.18 5.56 -1.42
N LEU A 170 0.34 4.76 -2.46
CA LEU A 170 -0.77 4.04 -3.09
C LEU A 170 -1.41 3.06 -2.09
N GLU A 171 -0.61 2.33 -1.31
CA GLU A 171 -1.11 1.45 -0.24
C GLU A 171 -1.98 2.21 0.75
N LEU A 172 -1.52 3.36 1.23
CA LEU A 172 -2.26 4.18 2.19
C LEU A 172 -3.58 4.67 1.61
N CYS A 173 -3.60 5.03 0.32
CA CYS A 173 -4.81 5.43 -0.38
C CYS A 173 -5.82 4.28 -0.45
N LEU A 174 -5.39 3.08 -0.87
CA LEU A 174 -6.24 1.90 -0.93
C LEU A 174 -6.78 1.50 0.46
N TRP A 175 -5.93 1.55 1.48
CA TRP A 175 -6.36 1.31 2.85
C TRP A 175 -7.40 2.34 3.31
N ALA A 176 -7.14 3.64 3.12
CA ALA A 176 -8.06 4.70 3.53
C ALA A 176 -9.43 4.55 2.82
N MET A 177 -9.42 4.19 1.53
CA MET A 177 -10.63 3.91 0.76
C MET A 177 -11.41 2.71 1.30
N SER A 178 -10.72 1.63 1.68
CA SER A 178 -11.35 0.45 2.30
C SER A 178 -12.02 0.81 3.62
N ILE A 179 -11.32 1.54 4.51
CA ILE A 179 -11.88 1.98 5.79
C ILE A 179 -13.07 2.93 5.59
N ALA A 180 -12.97 3.89 4.66
CA ALA A 180 -14.07 4.81 4.36
C ALA A 180 -15.32 4.06 3.87
N THR A 181 -15.12 3.00 3.08
CA THR A 181 -16.20 2.13 2.58
C THR A 181 -16.83 1.33 3.73
N GLN A 182 -16.02 0.73 4.61
CA GLN A 182 -16.50 0.01 5.79
C GLN A 182 -17.30 0.90 6.75
N LEU A 183 -16.90 2.17 6.90
CA LEU A 183 -17.59 3.16 7.72
C LEU A 183 -18.77 3.84 7.00
N GLN A 184 -19.08 3.45 5.77
CA GLN A 184 -20.18 4.01 4.96
C GLN A 184 -20.15 5.54 4.86
N LEU A 185 -18.95 6.13 4.77
CA LEU A 185 -18.82 7.58 4.68
C LEU A 185 -19.41 8.06 3.35
N GLN A 186 -20.28 9.07 3.43
CA GLN A 186 -21.07 9.59 2.30
C GLN A 186 -20.21 10.19 1.17
N LEU A 187 -18.89 10.37 1.39
CA LEU A 187 -17.89 10.79 0.40
C LEU A 187 -17.88 9.94 -0.89
N LEU A 188 -18.39 8.70 -0.83
CA LEU A 188 -18.27 7.73 -1.92
C LEU A 188 -19.44 7.70 -2.91
N LYS A 189 -20.55 8.40 -2.66
CA LYS A 189 -21.69 8.42 -3.60
C LYS A 189 -21.39 9.11 -4.93
N ASP A 190 -20.37 9.98 -4.96
CA ASP A 190 -20.06 10.80 -6.14
C ASP A 190 -18.94 10.23 -7.05
N ILE A 191 -18.20 9.22 -6.60
CA ILE A 191 -17.12 8.60 -7.39
C ILE A 191 -17.68 7.57 -8.41
N ASP A 192 -18.80 6.93 -8.07
CA ASP A 192 -19.44 5.90 -8.89
C ASP A 192 -20.08 6.45 -10.20
N VAL A 193 -20.24 7.78 -10.30
CA VAL A 193 -20.90 8.42 -11.45
C VAL A 193 -19.95 8.65 -12.64
N ARG A 194 -18.63 8.65 -12.43
CA ARG A 194 -17.66 8.96 -13.52
C ARG A 194 -17.05 7.75 -14.22
N GLY A 195 -17.12 6.55 -13.62
CA GLY A 195 -16.55 5.32 -14.22
C GLY A 195 -17.40 4.69 -15.33
N ASN A 196 -18.70 4.95 -15.37
CA ASN A 196 -19.65 4.30 -16.28
C ASN A 196 -20.06 5.14 -17.52
N ALA A 197 -19.49 6.33 -17.71
CA ALA A 197 -19.88 7.23 -18.81
C ALA A 197 -18.95 7.19 -20.04
N ALA A 198 -18.01 6.22 -20.14
CA ALA A 198 -17.13 6.04 -21.30
C ALA A 198 -17.66 5.00 -22.32
N GLY A 199 -18.98 4.81 -22.37
CA GLY A 199 -19.66 3.93 -23.32
C GLY A 199 -20.63 4.69 -24.22
N LYS A 200 -20.20 5.78 -24.88
CA LYS A 200 -21.03 6.44 -25.90
C LYS A 200 -20.52 6.05 -27.29
N LYS A 201 -21.29 5.15 -27.91
CA LYS A 201 -21.20 4.74 -29.32
C LYS A 201 -20.93 5.95 -30.22
N CYS A 202 -19.88 5.87 -31.03
CA CYS A 202 -19.82 6.58 -32.30
C CYS A 202 -20.89 5.95 -33.21
N SER A 203 -21.85 6.75 -33.64
CA SER A 203 -22.69 6.47 -34.81
C SER A 203 -22.66 7.71 -35.68
N ASP A 204 -21.62 7.85 -36.48
CA ASP A 204 -21.66 8.68 -37.68
C ASP A 204 -22.03 7.77 -38.85
N SER A 205 -23.22 8.02 -39.39
CA SER A 205 -23.62 7.56 -40.71
C SER A 205 -24.12 8.80 -41.46
N GLU A 206 -23.19 9.61 -41.96
CA GLU A 206 -23.49 10.59 -42.99
C GLU A 206 -23.92 9.85 -44.26
N ALA A 207 -25.10 10.21 -44.76
CA ALA A 207 -25.64 9.76 -46.02
C ALA A 207 -24.92 10.51 -47.16
N ASP A 208 -24.18 9.79 -47.99
CA ASP A 208 -23.77 10.28 -49.31
C ASP A 208 -24.43 9.44 -50.41
N GLN A 209 -25.17 10.13 -51.26
CA GLN A 209 -25.90 9.58 -52.40
C GLN A 209 -25.03 9.76 -53.66
N ARG A 210 -24.70 8.67 -54.37
CA ARG A 210 -24.62 8.71 -55.84
C ARG A 210 -24.77 7.32 -56.50
N PRO A 211 -25.29 7.26 -57.74
CA PRO A 211 -25.98 6.08 -58.27
C PRO A 211 -25.09 5.17 -59.12
N THR A 212 -25.25 3.85 -58.97
CA THR A 212 -24.67 2.87 -59.89
C THR A 212 -25.70 2.35 -60.90
N LYS A 213 -25.37 2.58 -62.18
CA LYS A 213 -26.03 2.05 -63.37
C LYS A 213 -26.08 0.51 -63.31
N LYS A 214 -27.26 -0.09 -63.46
CA LYS A 214 -27.40 -1.52 -63.79
C LYS A 214 -27.43 -1.68 -65.31
N LEU A 215 -26.46 -2.43 -65.84
CA LEU A 215 -26.51 -2.99 -67.18
C LEU A 215 -27.00 -4.45 -67.09
N LYS A 216 -28.11 -4.71 -67.78
CA LYS A 216 -28.63 -5.92 -68.47
C LYS A 216 -28.17 -7.32 -68.03
N SER A 217 -29.12 -8.25 -67.90
CA SER A 217 -29.53 -9.16 -69.01
C SER A 217 -30.55 -10.22 -68.57
N ALA A 218 -31.71 -10.25 -69.24
CA ALA A 218 -32.37 -11.43 -69.83
C ALA A 218 -33.54 -10.91 -70.68
#